data_AF-A0A8T1TJN2-F1
#
_entry.id   AF-A0A8T1TJN2-F1
#
_cell.length_a   1.000
_cell.length_b   1.000
_cell.length_c   1.000
_cell.angle_alpha   90.00
_cell.angle_beta   90.00
_cell.angle_gamma   90.00
#
_symmetry.space_group_name_H-M   'P 1'
#
loop_
_entity.id
_entity.type
_entity.pdbx_description
1 polymer ?
#
loop_
_entity_poly.entity_id
_entity_poly.type
_entity_poly.pdbx_seq_one_letter_code
_entity_poly.pdbx_strand_id
1 'polypeptide(L)'
;RSKHPNYESDMRDASIAASGTLLPWVSQKASNRFAWVRWVVTGNLLLSFCESKETRQYTKLNPISVTTLTSLMEALTKAVETTIGEEMSDDFGLIMDG
;
A
#
# COMPACT_ATOMS: atom_id res chain seq x y z
N ARG A 1 13.70 -5.53 16.04
CA ARG A 1 13.08 -5.30 17.36
C ARG A 1 14.09 -5.32 18.52
N SER A 2 15.21 -6.06 18.48
CA SER A 2 16.23 -6.09 19.56
C SER A 2 17.17 -4.87 19.67
N LYS A 3 17.14 -3.95 18.70
CA LYS A 3 18.03 -2.78 18.66
C LYS A 3 17.42 -1.50 19.25
N HIS A 4 16.10 -1.47 19.44
CA HIS A 4 15.36 -0.32 19.98
C HIS A 4 14.26 -0.82 20.93
N PRO A 5 14.62 -1.09 22.21
CA PRO A 5 13.70 -1.67 23.19
C PRO A 5 12.47 -0.78 23.46
N ASN A 6 12.63 0.53 23.29
CA ASN A 6 11.62 1.56 23.50
C ASN A 6 10.91 2.00 22.21
N TYR A 7 11.20 1.39 21.06
CA TYR A 7 10.67 1.81 19.75
C TYR A 7 9.16 2.04 19.77
N GLU A 8 8.40 1.14 20.38
CA GLU A 8 6.94 1.23 20.41
C GLU A 8 6.43 2.36 21.31
N SER A 9 7.15 2.68 22.39
CA SER A 9 6.82 3.81 23.25
C SER A 9 7.13 5.11 22.51
N ASP A 10 8.35 5.22 21.97
CA ASP A 10 8.80 6.40 21.22
C ASP A 10 7.88 6.67 20.02
N MET A 11 7.40 5.61 19.34
CA MET A 11 6.44 5.75 18.24
C MET A 11 5.07 6.26 18.69
N ARG A 12 4.56 5.76 19.82
CA ARG A 12 3.27 6.21 20.37
C ARG A 12 3.35 7.65 20.82
N ASP A 13 4.41 8.02 21.52
CA ASP A 13 4.62 9.37 22.02
C ASP A 13 4.80 10.37 20.86
N ALA A 14 5.55 9.99 19.82
CA ALA A 14 5.69 10.80 18.61
C ALA A 14 4.38 10.91 17.83
N SER A 15 3.58 9.86 17.75
CA SER A 15 2.25 9.88 17.10
C SER A 15 1.28 10.83 17.81
N ILE A 16 1.36 10.91 19.15
CA ILE A 16 0.55 11.80 19.97
C ILE A 16 1.03 13.26 19.84
N ALA A 17 2.34 13.49 19.80
CA ALA A 17 2.93 14.82 19.69
C ALA A 17 2.86 15.43 18.27
N ALA A 18 2.89 14.61 17.21
CA ALA A 18 2.96 15.05 15.83
C ALA A 18 1.60 14.92 15.11
N SER A 19 0.67 15.84 15.35
CA SER A 19 -0.60 15.98 14.57
C SER A 19 -1.40 14.68 14.33
N GLY A 20 -1.20 13.62 15.13
CA GLY A 20 -1.83 12.32 14.94
C GLY A 20 -1.37 11.52 13.71
N THR A 21 -0.21 11.81 13.09
CA THR A 21 0.21 11.14 11.85
C THR A 21 1.62 10.53 11.91
N LEU A 22 1.76 9.30 11.43
CA LEU A 22 3.02 8.55 11.40
C LEU A 22 3.86 8.82 10.13
N LEU A 23 3.38 9.66 9.22
CA LEU A 23 4.03 9.97 7.94
C LEU A 23 5.52 10.38 8.06
N PRO A 24 5.96 11.15 9.08
CA PRO A 24 7.38 11.50 9.23
C PRO A 24 8.30 10.29 9.43
N TRP A 25 7.74 9.16 9.89
CA TRP A 25 8.47 7.94 10.21
C TRP A 25 8.41 6.87 9.10
N VAL A 26 7.59 7.09 8.07
CA VAL A 26 7.48 6.17 6.94
C VAL A 26 8.63 6.45 5.97
N SER A 27 9.38 5.39 5.60
CA SER A 27 10.45 5.55 4.62
C SER A 27 9.93 6.08 3.28
N GLN A 28 10.68 6.95 2.61
CA GLN A 28 10.31 7.48 1.30
C GLN A 28 10.01 6.39 0.28
N LYS A 29 10.72 5.25 0.36
CA LYS A 29 10.50 4.08 -0.49
C LYS A 29 9.12 3.46 -0.27
N ALA A 30 8.69 3.33 0.97
CA ALA A 30 7.36 2.81 1.31
C ALA A 30 6.27 3.79 0.85
N SER A 31 6.44 5.08 1.12
CA SER A 31 5.52 6.14 0.66
C SER A 31 5.37 6.15 -0.86
N ASN A 32 6.46 6.00 -1.60
CA ASN A 32 6.42 5.94 -3.06
C ASN A 32 5.65 4.72 -3.58
N ARG A 33 5.87 3.54 -2.99
CA ARG A 33 5.16 2.32 -3.36
C ARG A 33 3.66 2.44 -3.09
N PHE A 34 3.31 2.95 -1.91
CA PHE A 34 1.91 3.19 -1.55
C PHE A 34 1.24 4.18 -2.52
N ALA A 35 1.91 5.27 -2.88
CA ALA A 35 1.38 6.26 -3.81
C ALA A 35 1.09 5.65 -5.20
N TRP A 36 1.99 4.80 -5.73
CA TRP A 36 1.77 4.10 -6.99
C TRP A 36 0.57 3.16 -6.95
N VAL A 37 0.48 2.31 -5.91
CA VAL A 37 -0.62 1.37 -5.74
C VAL A 37 -1.95 2.12 -5.61
N ARG A 38 -2.00 3.14 -4.75
CA ARG A 38 -3.19 3.96 -4.56
C ARG A 38 -3.65 4.59 -5.87
N TRP A 39 -2.75 5.16 -6.65
CA TRP A 39 -3.10 5.81 -7.92
C TRP A 39 -3.71 4.82 -8.91
N VAL A 40 -3.08 3.66 -9.08
CA VAL A 40 -3.53 2.63 -10.02
C VAL A 40 -4.90 2.07 -9.61
N VAL A 41 -5.09 1.78 -8.31
CA VAL A 41 -6.36 1.26 -7.78
C VAL A 41 -7.47 2.31 -7.88
N THR A 42 -7.25 3.53 -7.37
CA THR A 42 -8.29 4.57 -7.35
C THR A 42 -8.62 5.08 -8.75
N GLY A 43 -7.64 5.07 -9.67
CA GLY A 43 -7.84 5.46 -11.06
C GLY A 43 -8.30 4.34 -11.98
N ASN A 44 -8.45 3.11 -11.49
CA ASN A 44 -8.71 1.91 -12.28
C ASN A 44 -7.81 1.82 -13.54
N LEU A 45 -6.51 2.03 -13.35
CA LEU A 45 -5.53 2.11 -14.44
C LEU A 45 -4.86 0.76 -14.67
N LEU A 46 -4.39 0.54 -15.90
CA LEU A 46 -3.55 -0.62 -16.23
C LEU A 46 -2.24 -0.60 -15.43
N LEU A 47 -1.72 -1.76 -15.04
CA LEU A 47 -0.43 -1.83 -14.33
C LEU A 47 0.73 -1.28 -15.18
N SER A 48 0.64 -1.41 -16.51
CA SER A 48 1.60 -0.85 -17.48
C SER A 48 1.68 0.68 -17.45
N PHE A 49 0.69 1.36 -16.85
CA PHE A 49 0.66 2.81 -16.69
C PHE A 49 1.94 3.34 -16.05
N CYS A 50 2.48 2.63 -15.05
CA CYS A 50 3.64 3.10 -14.30
C CYS A 50 4.89 3.24 -15.19
N GLU A 51 5.03 2.48 -16.27
CA GLU A 51 6.18 2.52 -17.19
C GLU A 51 5.96 3.40 -18.43
N SER A 52 4.76 3.93 -18.64
CA SER A 52 4.49 4.82 -19.79
C SER A 52 5.35 6.09 -19.75
N LYS A 53 5.84 6.51 -20.92
CA LYS A 53 6.76 7.66 -21.03
C LYS A 53 6.10 8.95 -20.55
N GLU A 54 4.85 9.14 -20.90
CA GLU A 54 4.03 10.28 -20.52
C GLU A 54 3.88 10.34 -19.00
N THR A 55 3.52 9.22 -18.36
CA THR A 55 3.39 9.17 -16.91
C THR A 55 4.71 9.46 -16.22
N ARG A 56 5.81 8.89 -16.72
CA ARG A 56 7.17 9.16 -16.19
C ARG A 56 7.57 10.63 -16.33
N GLN A 57 7.14 11.29 -17.40
CA GLN A 57 7.42 12.70 -17.65
C GLN A 57 6.65 13.63 -16.70
N TYR A 58 5.41 13.28 -16.37
CA TYR A 58 4.54 14.17 -15.60
C TYR A 58 4.42 13.82 -14.11
N THR A 59 4.85 12.63 -13.69
CA THR A 59 4.81 12.23 -12.27
C THR A 59 6.01 12.74 -11.48
N LYS A 60 5.80 12.98 -10.18
CA LYS A 60 6.88 13.22 -9.20
C LYS A 60 7.27 11.95 -8.45
N LEU A 61 6.60 10.84 -8.70
CA LEU A 61 6.90 9.56 -8.05
C LEU A 61 8.18 8.96 -8.63
N ASN A 62 9.01 8.38 -7.76
CA ASN A 62 10.18 7.64 -8.20
C ASN A 62 9.75 6.47 -9.08
N PRO A 63 10.42 6.26 -10.23
CA PRO A 63 10.08 5.19 -11.14
C PRO A 63 10.04 3.80 -10.49
N ILE A 64 9.02 3.00 -10.82
CA ILE A 64 8.90 1.58 -10.48
C ILE A 64 8.59 0.75 -11.72
N SER A 65 9.07 -0.49 -11.79
CA SER A 65 8.70 -1.38 -12.89
C SER A 65 7.27 -1.91 -12.74
N VAL A 66 6.69 -2.37 -13.85
CA VAL A 66 5.42 -3.12 -13.85
C VAL A 66 5.56 -4.35 -12.97
N THR A 67 6.67 -5.08 -13.09
CA THR A 67 6.93 -6.28 -12.25
C THR A 67 6.91 -5.96 -10.76
N THR A 68 7.45 -4.81 -10.34
CA THR A 68 7.42 -4.36 -8.96
C THR A 68 6.00 -4.01 -8.53
N LEU A 69 5.26 -3.29 -9.38
CA LEU A 69 3.88 -2.91 -9.10
C LEU A 69 2.97 -4.15 -9.00
N THR A 70 3.12 -5.12 -9.90
CA THR A 70 2.38 -6.38 -9.86
C THR A 70 2.61 -7.12 -8.55
N SER A 71 3.87 -7.28 -8.12
CA SER A 71 4.18 -7.93 -6.83
C SER A 71 3.55 -7.20 -5.64
N LEU A 72 3.49 -5.86 -5.67
CA LEU A 72 2.81 -5.07 -4.64
C LEU A 72 1.30 -5.27 -4.67
N MET A 73 0.70 -5.33 -5.86
CA MET A 73 -0.73 -5.60 -6.04
C MET A 73 -1.09 -6.99 -5.54
N GLU A 74 -0.31 -8.02 -5.85
CA GLU A 74 -0.52 -9.38 -5.32
C GLU A 74 -0.44 -9.42 -3.79
N ALA A 75 0.54 -8.74 -3.21
CA ALA A 75 0.67 -8.64 -1.75
C ALA A 75 -0.51 -7.88 -1.13
N LEU A 76 -0.99 -6.82 -1.78
CA LEU A 76 -2.17 -6.08 -1.34
C LEU A 76 -3.42 -6.95 -1.42
N THR A 77 -3.64 -7.65 -2.52
CA THR A 77 -4.79 -8.55 -2.71
C THR A 77 -4.83 -9.60 -1.61
N LYS A 78 -3.70 -10.26 -1.32
CA LYS A 78 -3.62 -11.24 -0.21
C LYS A 78 -3.96 -10.63 1.15
N ALA A 79 -3.47 -9.41 1.42
CA ALA A 79 -3.77 -8.73 2.68
C ALA A 79 -5.27 -8.41 2.78
N VAL A 80 -5.88 -7.93 1.69
CA VAL A 80 -7.31 -7.62 1.63
C VAL A 80 -8.16 -8.90 1.74
N GLU A 81 -7.79 -9.98 1.07
CA GLU A 81 -8.44 -11.29 1.20
C GLU A 81 -8.42 -11.78 2.64
N THR A 82 -7.29 -11.68 3.34
CA THR A 82 -7.19 -12.04 4.75
C THR A 82 -8.11 -11.18 5.61
N THR A 83 -8.09 -9.86 5.46
CA THR A 83 -8.94 -8.96 6.24
C THR A 83 -10.42 -9.21 5.99
N ILE A 84 -10.82 -9.39 4.73
CA ILE A 84 -12.20 -9.73 4.39
C ILE A 84 -12.56 -11.10 4.98
N GLY A 85 -11.66 -12.08 4.93
CA GLY A 85 -11.88 -13.40 5.53
C GLY A 85 -12.07 -13.36 7.04
N GLU A 86 -11.39 -12.44 7.74
CA GLU A 86 -11.58 -12.20 9.18
C GLU A 86 -12.92 -11.49 9.48
N GLU A 87 -13.45 -10.72 8.54
CA GLU A 87 -14.73 -9.99 8.67
C GLU A 87 -15.95 -10.81 8.19
N MET A 88 -15.76 -11.81 7.34
CA MET A 88 -16.84 -12.63 6.80
C MET A 88 -17.49 -13.53 7.86
N SER A 89 -18.77 -13.82 7.66
CA SER A 89 -19.51 -14.82 8.46
C SER A 89 -19.21 -16.24 7.95
N ASP A 90 -19.35 -17.24 8.82
CA ASP A 90 -19.27 -18.66 8.46
C ASP A 90 -20.34 -19.05 7.42
N ASP A 91 -21.47 -18.34 7.40
CA ASP A 91 -22.55 -18.51 6.42
C ASP A 91 -22.44 -17.47 5.31
N PHE A 92 -21.98 -17.89 4.12
CA PHE A 92 -21.90 -17.03 2.93
C PHE A 92 -22.42 -17.73 1.67
N GLY A 93 -22.96 -16.93 0.73
CA GLY A 93 -23.43 -17.41 -0.57
C GLY A 93 -22.44 -17.07 -1.68
N LEU A 94 -22.18 -18.01 -2.59
CA LEU A 94 -21.37 -17.80 -3.79
C LEU A 94 -22.28 -17.65 -5.01
N ILE A 95 -22.05 -16.60 -5.81
CA ILE A 95 -22.68 -16.42 -7.11
C ILE A 95 -21.58 -16.50 -8.16
N MET A 96 -21.73 -17.44 -9.09
CA MET A 96 -20.80 -17.62 -10.22
C MET A 96 -21.40 -16.92 -11.43
N ASP A 97 -20.66 -15.98 -12.04
CA ASP A 97 -20.94 -15.60 -13.43
C ASP A 97 -20.32 -16.66 -14.36
N GLY A 98 -20.97 -16.91 -15.49
CA GLY A 98 -20.62 -17.95 -16.46
C GLY A 98 -20.27 -17.36 -17.81
#